data_AF-A0A485CB91-F1
#
_entry.id   AF-A0A485CB91-F1
#
_cell.length_a   1.000
_cell.length_b   1.000
_cell.length_c   1.000
_cell.angle_alpha   90.00
_cell.angle_beta   90.00
_cell.angle_gamma   90.00
#
_symmetry.space_group_name_H-M   'P 1'
#
loop_
_entity.id
_entity.type
_entity.pdbx_description
1 polymer ?
#
loop_
_entity_poly.entity_id
_entity_poly.type
_entity_poly.pdbx_seq_one_letter_code
_entity_poly.pdbx_strand_id
1 'polypeptide(L)'
;MCTRHVSTVRGVNGVMRQFIIAALARSPYRVVEVNARPAEISLADEVLICNALMPVVPVQRYGEQQWSARELYQFLAPLCESSD
;
A
#
# COMPACT_ATOMS: atom_id res chain seq x y z
N MET A 1 1.13 3.63 -7.63
CA MET A 1 1.32 2.76 -6.45
C MET A 1 1.78 1.39 -6.92
N CYS A 2 2.96 0.95 -6.48
CA CYS A 2 3.41 -0.42 -6.68
C CYS A 2 3.00 -1.24 -5.46
N THR A 3 2.12 -2.23 -5.65
CA THR A 3 1.81 -3.19 -4.59
C THR A 3 2.59 -4.47 -4.87
N ARG A 4 3.01 -5.17 -3.81
CA ARG A 4 3.71 -6.44 -3.99
C ARG A 4 2.75 -7.44 -4.63
N HIS A 5 3.23 -8.14 -5.66
CA HIS A 5 2.54 -9.28 -6.23
C HIS A 5 2.47 -10.39 -5.18
N VAL A 6 1.26 -10.86 -4.89
CA VAL A 6 1.04 -11.96 -3.95
C VAL A 6 0.81 -13.22 -4.77
N SER A 7 1.89 -13.94 -5.06
CA SER A 7 1.81 -15.30 -5.59
C SER A 7 1.27 -16.25 -4.50
N THR A 8 0.35 -17.15 -4.88
CA THR A 8 -0.50 -18.05 -4.06
C THR A 8 0.20 -18.86 -2.96
N VAL A 9 1.53 -18.88 -2.91
CA VAL A 9 2.31 -19.63 -1.93
C VAL A 9 2.88 -18.81 -0.77
N ARG A 10 2.92 -17.47 -0.82
CA ARG A 10 3.41 -16.64 0.32
C ARG A 10 2.77 -15.24 0.32
N GLY A 11 1.74 -15.08 1.15
CA GLY A 11 1.08 -13.79 1.45
C GLY A 11 -0.43 -13.96 1.55
N VAL A 12 -1.03 -13.44 2.63
CA VAL A 12 -2.49 -13.41 2.74
C VAL A 12 -3.01 -12.35 1.77
N ASN A 13 -3.92 -12.72 0.86
CA ASN A 13 -4.64 -11.75 0.03
C ASN A 13 -5.69 -11.02 0.90
N GLY A 14 -5.22 -10.14 1.78
CA GLY A 14 -6.05 -9.48 2.77
C GLY A 14 -7.20 -8.68 2.14
N VAL A 15 -8.37 -8.68 2.78
CA VAL A 15 -9.58 -7.97 2.31
C VAL A 15 -9.28 -6.48 2.08
N MET A 16 -8.54 -5.84 3.00
CA MET A 16 -8.12 -4.44 2.86
C MET A 16 -7.25 -4.19 1.62
N ARG A 17 -6.36 -5.13 1.26
CA ARG A 17 -5.56 -5.03 0.02
C ARG A 17 -6.45 -5.02 -1.20
N GLN A 18 -7.43 -5.91 -1.25
CA GLN A 18 -8.38 -6.01 -2.37
C GLN A 18 -9.22 -4.74 -2.47
N PHE A 19 -9.72 -4.23 -1.34
CA PHE A 19 -10.44 -2.97 -1.26
C PHE A 19 -9.61 -1.78 -1.79
N ILE A 20 -8.37 -1.63 -1.31
CA ILE A 20 -7.46 -0.56 -1.74
C ILE A 20 -7.19 -0.65 -3.26
N ILE A 21 -6.92 -1.84 -3.80
CA ILE A 21 -6.70 -2.03 -5.23
C ILE A 21 -7.94 -1.63 -6.04
N ALA A 22 -9.13 -2.04 -5.60
CA ALA A 22 -10.39 -1.70 -6.25
C ALA A 22 -10.69 -0.19 -6.20
N ALA A 23 -10.43 0.47 -5.05
CA ALA A 23 -10.56 1.91 -4.91
C ALA A 23 -9.60 2.67 -5.85
N LEU A 24 -8.36 2.22 -5.93
CA LEU A 24 -7.35 2.85 -6.78
C LEU A 24 -7.60 2.65 -8.27
N ALA A 25 -8.20 1.52 -8.68
CA ALA A 25 -8.61 1.30 -10.06
C ALA A 25 -9.61 2.35 -10.58
N ARG A 26 -10.31 3.06 -9.68
CA ARG A 26 -11.26 4.14 -9.98
C ARG A 26 -10.70 5.55 -9.77
N SER A 27 -9.39 5.66 -9.56
CA SER A 27 -8.68 6.88 -9.18
C SER A 27 -7.63 7.26 -10.24
N PRO A 28 -6.95 8.41 -10.16
CA PRO A 28 -5.87 8.74 -11.08
C PRO A 28 -4.61 7.89 -10.86
N TYR A 29 -4.55 7.09 -9.79
CA TYR A 29 -3.41 6.24 -9.51
C TYR A 29 -3.36 5.00 -10.39
N ARG A 30 -2.23 4.79 -11.05
CA ARG A 30 -1.91 3.49 -11.66
C ARG A 30 -1.50 2.50 -10.56
N VAL A 31 -2.15 1.34 -10.55
CA VAL A 31 -1.79 0.19 -9.72
C VAL A 31 -1.05 -0.84 -10.56
N VAL A 32 0.11 -1.26 -10.08
CA VAL A 32 0.87 -2.36 -10.67
C VAL A 32 1.25 -3.34 -9.57
N GLU A 33 0.96 -4.62 -9.79
CA GLU A 33 1.47 -5.69 -8.95
C GLU A 33 2.88 -6.08 -9.41
N VAL A 34 3.87 -5.98 -8.53
CA VAL A 34 5.28 -6.24 -8.87
C VAL A 34 5.94 -7.21 -7.90
N ASN A 35 6.86 -8.02 -8.40
CA ASN A 35 7.80 -8.77 -7.56
C ASN A 35 9.03 -7.91 -7.31
N ALA A 36 8.93 -6.98 -6.37
CA ALA A 36 10.03 -6.10 -5.99
C ALA A 36 10.96 -6.73 -4.94
N ARG A 37 12.26 -6.50 -5.08
CA ARG A 37 13.30 -6.77 -4.08
C ARG A 37 13.22 -5.72 -2.96
N PRO A 38 13.66 -6.04 -1.73
CA PRO A 38 13.66 -5.08 -0.63
C PRO A 38 14.38 -3.77 -0.94
N ALA A 39 15.48 -3.84 -1.71
CA ALA A 39 16.23 -2.65 -2.13
C ALA A 39 15.41 -1.71 -3.03
N GLU A 40 14.47 -2.23 -3.83
CA GLU A 40 13.64 -1.42 -4.73
C GLU A 40 12.58 -0.61 -3.96
N ILE A 41 12.22 -1.03 -2.74
CA ILE A 41 11.31 -0.29 -1.86
C ILE A 41 11.92 1.06 -1.46
N SER A 42 13.26 1.15 -1.40
CA SER A 42 13.98 2.40 -1.07
C SER A 42 13.74 3.52 -2.06
N LEU A 43 13.38 3.19 -3.30
CA LEU A 43 13.17 4.14 -4.38
C LEU A 43 11.74 4.70 -4.41
N ALA A 44 10.83 4.17 -3.58
CA ALA A 44 9.48 4.68 -3.49
C ALA A 44 9.47 6.05 -2.79
N ASP A 45 8.60 6.96 -3.22
CA ASP A 45 8.36 8.23 -2.53
C ASP A 45 7.57 8.02 -1.22
N GLU A 46 6.70 7.00 -1.21
CA GLU A 46 5.81 6.66 -0.10
C GLU A 46 5.63 5.14 0.02
N VAL A 47 5.61 4.63 1.26
CA VAL A 47 5.37 3.22 1.57
C VAL A 47 4.22 3.11 2.56
N LEU A 48 3.24 2.25 2.25
CA LEU A 48 2.06 2.00 3.07
C LEU A 48 1.96 0.53 3.44
N ILE A 49 1.45 0.23 4.64
CA ILE A 49 1.05 -1.10 5.06
C ILE A 49 -0.46 -1.12 5.34
N CYS A 50 -1.11 -2.26 5.12
CA CYS A 50 -2.53 -2.44 5.40
C CYS A 50 -2.78 -3.84 5.97
N ASN A 51 -3.82 -3.95 6.80
CA ASN A 51 -4.33 -5.22 7.32
C ASN A 51 -5.87 -5.14 7.39
N ALA A 52 -6.56 -6.27 7.61
CA ALA A 52 -8.01 -6.30 7.83
C ALA A 52 -8.44 -5.67 9.18
N LEU A 53 -7.52 -5.57 10.15
CA LEU A 53 -7.81 -5.09 11.52
C LEU A 53 -7.37 -3.64 11.78
N MET A 54 -6.66 -3.01 10.84
CA MET A 54 -6.17 -1.64 10.99
C MET A 54 -6.48 -0.83 9.72
N PRO A 55 -6.73 0.48 9.83
CA PRO A 55 -6.73 1.36 8.67
C PRO A 55 -5.36 1.29 7.97
N VAL A 56 -5.29 1.74 6.72
CA VAL A 56 -4.01 1.91 6.01
C VAL A 56 -3.05 2.75 6.87
N VAL A 57 -1.79 2.31 7.03
CA VAL A 57 -0.80 2.98 7.87
C VAL A 57 0.41 3.40 7.02
N PRO A 58 0.87 4.66 7.11
CA PRO A 58 2.06 5.10 6.41
C PRO A 58 3.33 4.67 7.14
N VAL A 59 4.31 4.15 6.41
CA VAL A 59 5.63 3.80 6.93
C VAL A 59 6.50 5.04 6.91
N GLN A 60 6.97 5.46 8.08
CA GLN A 60 7.81 6.66 8.20
C GLN A 60 9.30 6.34 8.05
N ARG A 61 9.76 5.20 8.59
CA ARG A 61 11.17 4.78 8.59
C ARG A 61 11.29 3.26 8.51
N TYR A 62 12.34 2.77 7.85
CA TYR A 62 12.78 1.38 7.90
C TYR A 62 14.31 1.31 7.77
N GLY A 63 15.00 0.85 8.82
CA GLY A 63 16.46 0.98 8.88
C GLY A 63 16.85 2.44 8.70
N GLU A 64 17.79 2.73 7.79
CA GLU A 64 18.23 4.09 7.47
C GLU A 64 17.34 4.84 6.46
N GLN A 65 16.33 4.19 5.88
CA GLN A 65 15.42 4.84 4.93
C GLN A 65 14.29 5.58 5.64
N GLN A 66 13.92 6.73 5.09
CA GLN A 66 12.83 7.58 5.56
C GLN A 66 11.96 8.03 4.40
N TRP A 67 10.63 7.95 4.58
CA TRP A 67 9.65 8.39 3.60
C TRP A 67 8.79 9.50 4.19
N SER A 68 8.82 10.68 3.56
CA SER A 68 8.11 11.88 4.03
C SER A 68 6.79 12.14 3.29
N ALA A 69 6.62 11.61 2.07
CA ALA A 69 5.39 11.81 1.30
C ALA A 69 4.18 11.15 2.00
N ARG A 70 3.01 11.78 1.89
CA ARG A 70 1.75 11.36 2.52
C ARG A 70 0.55 11.44 1.57
N GLU A 71 0.78 11.64 0.27
CA GLU A 71 -0.28 11.92 -0.70
C GLU A 71 -1.21 10.71 -0.87
N LEU A 72 -0.63 9.52 -1.02
CA LEU A 72 -1.40 8.29 -1.19
C LEU A 72 -2.08 7.89 0.13
N TYR A 73 -1.42 8.08 1.27
CA TYR A 73 -2.04 7.89 2.58
C TYR A 73 -3.26 8.80 2.76
N GLN A 74 -3.13 10.11 2.50
CA GLN A 74 -4.22 11.07 2.65
C GLN A 74 -5.40 10.77 1.72
N PHE A 75 -5.12 10.22 0.54
CA PHE A 75 -6.16 9.75 -0.37
C PHE A 75 -6.88 8.49 0.15
N LEU A 76 -6.13 7.50 0.66
CA LEU A 76 -6.68 6.21 1.05
C LEU A 76 -7.29 6.19 2.46
N ALA A 77 -6.77 6.97 3.41
CA ALA A 77 -7.22 7.00 4.79
C ALA A 77 -8.74 7.19 4.93
N PRO A 78 -9.38 8.22 4.33
CA PRO A 78 -10.82 8.40 4.47
C PRO A 78 -11.64 7.25 3.85
N LEU A 79 -11.14 6.60 2.80
CA LEU A 79 -11.82 5.47 2.16
C LEU A 79 -11.75 4.20 3.02
N CYS A 80 -10.64 3.99 3.71
CA CYS A 80 -10.41 2.82 4.56
C CYS A 80 -11.10 2.95 5.93
N GLU A 81 -11.29 4.17 6.42
CA GLU A 81 -12.00 4.46 7.67
C GLU A 81 -13.53 4.44 7.51
N SER A 82 -14.05 4.68 6.30
CA SER A 82 -15.49 4.67 5.99
C SER A 82 -16.01 3.32 5.52
N SER A 83 -15.18 2.27 5.51
CA SER A 83 -15.57 0.94 5.09
C SER A 83 -16.19 0.19 6.28
N ASP A 84 -17.51 0.37 6.46
CA ASP A 84 -18.35 -0.44 7.36
C ASP A 84 -18.57 -1.87 6.82
#